data_AF-A0A8S3XNP8-F1
#
_entry.id   AF-A0A8S3XNP8-F1
#
_cell.length_a   1.000
_cell.length_b   1.000
_cell.length_c   1.000
_cell.angle_alpha   90.00
_cell.angle_beta   90.00
_cell.angle_gamma   90.00
#
_symmetry.space_group_name_H-M   'P 1'
#
loop_
_entity.id
_entity.type
_entity.pdbx_description
1 polymer ?
#
loop_
_entity_poly.entity_id
_entity_poly.type
_entity_poly.pdbx_seq_one_letter_code
_entity_poly.pdbx_strand_id
1 'polypeptide(L)'
;MGDLSRQRDYIAKCINVITPKYQYKVHNSNRGPKHSFSFEINNIKHRICKTFFKNTLAIKNRPIASVIAKKNQAGTIEEEKMGKHGKQYKISSDIIKGIKNHIDSIPRIESHYVRQQTTREFIDGGKNLTDLYTDYQTQCLSDGVEAAKIHTYRKVFNEDYNIGFHTPKKDQCELCISFKNAVDKTIELQNRYDQHQLEKELCRQEKSNDKTMVKENYIVACYDLQAVLPLPKGDVSTLYYKCKLNICNFTIMN
;
A
#
# COMPACT_ATOMS: atom_id res chain seq x y z
N MET A 1 -5.34 16.27 26.33
CA MET A 1 -4.18 15.34 26.37
C MET A 1 -4.61 13.99 25.81
N GLY A 2 -4.32 13.66 24.55
CA GLY A 2 -4.77 12.41 23.91
C GLY A 2 -3.84 11.20 24.10
N ASP A 3 -2.60 11.41 24.53
CA ASP A 3 -1.60 10.35 24.69
C ASP A 3 -1.60 9.77 26.11
N LEU A 4 -1.92 8.48 26.21
CA LEU A 4 -2.02 7.74 27.47
C LEU A 4 -0.67 7.61 28.19
N SER A 5 0.45 7.57 27.46
CA SER A 5 1.78 7.50 28.07
C SER A 5 2.10 8.80 28.81
N ARG A 6 1.93 9.94 28.12
CA ARG A 6 2.15 11.27 28.71
C ARG A 6 1.23 11.56 29.89
N GLN A 7 -0.03 11.11 29.83
CA GLN A 7 -0.94 11.20 30.98
C GLN A 7 -0.40 10.46 32.19
N ARG A 8 0.11 9.24 32.00
CA ARG A 8 0.71 8.47 33.08
C ARG A 8 1.95 9.15 33.63
N ASP A 9 2.85 9.64 32.78
CA ASP A 9 4.08 10.34 33.20
C ASP A 9 3.76 11.55 34.06
N TYR A 10 2.77 12.34 33.66
CA TYR A 10 2.30 13.47 34.45
C TYR A 10 1.75 13.04 35.81
N ILE A 11 0.93 11.97 35.85
CA ILE A 11 0.42 11.41 37.11
C ILE A 11 1.59 10.92 37.99
N ALA A 12 2.61 10.26 37.43
CA ALA A 12 3.77 9.79 38.19
C ALA A 12 4.61 10.92 38.77
N LYS A 13 4.73 12.05 38.06
CA LYS A 13 5.41 13.27 38.54
C LYS A 13 4.68 13.86 39.76
N CYS A 14 3.36 13.74 39.80
CA CYS A 14 2.52 14.26 40.89
C CYS A 14 2.44 13.34 42.12
N ILE A 15 3.00 12.13 42.06
CA ILE A 15 2.90 11.12 43.13
C ILE A 15 4.27 10.86 43.77
N ASN A 16 4.34 11.04 45.08
CA ASN A 16 5.54 10.74 45.89
C ASN A 16 5.25 9.65 46.92
N VAL A 17 6.24 8.81 47.20
CA VAL A 17 6.15 7.79 48.25
C VAL A 17 6.40 8.46 49.61
N ILE A 18 5.54 8.18 50.59
CA ILE A 18 5.70 8.66 51.97
C ILE A 18 6.49 7.60 52.73
N THR A 19 7.71 7.94 53.13
CA THR A 19 8.53 7.17 54.07
C THR A 19 8.36 7.74 55.47
N PRO A 20 7.59 7.10 56.37
CA PRO A 20 7.43 7.59 57.73
C PRO A 20 8.73 7.48 58.51
N LYS A 21 9.01 8.45 59.39
CA LYS A 21 10.22 8.46 60.24
C LYS A 21 10.26 7.26 61.20
N TYR A 22 9.09 6.81 61.65
CA TYR A 22 8.92 5.64 62.52
C TYR A 22 7.86 4.72 61.91
N GLN A 23 8.16 3.42 61.82
CA GLN A 23 7.23 2.43 61.28
C GLN A 23 7.30 1.13 62.08
N TYR A 24 6.17 0.74 62.67
CA TYR A 24 6.00 -0.60 63.20
C TYR A 24 5.84 -1.57 62.02
N LYS A 25 6.78 -2.50 61.87
CA LYS A 25 6.71 -3.55 60.86
C LYS A 25 5.84 -4.69 61.40
N VAL A 26 4.67 -4.89 60.80
CA VAL A 26 3.83 -6.05 61.07
C VAL A 26 4.31 -7.19 60.17
N HIS A 27 4.65 -8.33 60.79
CA HIS A 27 5.02 -9.54 60.05
C HIS A 27 3.85 -10.01 59.17
N ASN A 28 4.11 -10.42 57.92
CA ASN A 28 3.10 -10.82 56.92
C ASN A 28 2.10 -9.72 56.47
N SER A 29 2.47 -8.44 56.49
CA SER A 29 1.61 -7.40 55.91
C SER A 29 1.72 -7.32 54.39
N ASN A 30 0.59 -7.43 53.68
CA ASN A 30 0.49 -7.16 52.23
C ASN A 30 0.33 -5.66 51.89
N ARG A 31 0.49 -4.76 52.87
CA ARG A 31 0.19 -3.34 52.70
C ARG A 31 1.35 -2.61 52.02
N GLY A 32 1.10 -2.14 50.79
CA GLY A 32 2.05 -1.32 50.05
C GLY A 32 2.33 0.06 50.70
N PRO A 33 3.37 0.77 50.21
CA PRO A 33 3.74 2.09 50.72
C PRO A 33 2.61 3.11 50.56
N LYS A 34 2.58 4.11 51.46
CA LYS A 34 1.63 5.23 51.35
C LYS A 34 2.15 6.25 50.34
N HIS A 35 1.24 6.95 49.68
CA HIS A 35 1.58 7.94 48.66
C HIS A 35 0.98 9.32 48.99
N SER A 36 1.73 10.39 48.69
CA SER A 36 1.27 11.77 48.70
C SER A 36 1.05 12.28 47.28
N PHE A 37 0.11 13.21 47.12
CA PHE A 37 -0.23 13.84 45.86
C PHE A 37 0.11 15.33 45.93
N SER A 38 0.70 15.87 44.86
CA SER A 38 1.05 17.29 44.76
C SER A 38 0.88 17.81 43.34
N PHE A 39 0.43 19.06 43.19
CA PHE A 39 0.51 19.79 41.93
C PHE A 39 1.61 20.85 41.99
N GLU A 40 2.24 21.11 40.85
CA GLU A 40 3.27 22.14 40.70
C GLU A 40 2.64 23.37 40.05
N ILE A 41 2.61 24.48 40.78
CA ILE A 41 2.10 25.78 40.31
C ILE A 41 3.25 26.77 40.49
N ASN A 42 3.66 27.47 39.42
CA ASN A 42 4.80 28.40 39.45
C ASN A 42 6.09 27.77 40.04
N ASN A 43 6.38 26.51 39.70
CA ASN A 43 7.50 25.72 40.24
C ASN A 43 7.44 25.45 41.76
N ILE A 44 6.29 25.70 42.41
CA ILE A 44 6.06 25.38 43.81
C ILE A 44 5.15 24.16 43.90
N LYS A 45 5.56 23.14 44.66
CA LYS A 45 4.77 21.92 44.88
C LYS A 45 3.76 22.12 46.01
N HIS A 46 2.48 22.13 45.67
CA HIS A 46 1.37 22.19 46.61
C HIS A 46 0.84 20.78 46.89
N ARG A 47 0.89 20.36 48.17
CA ARG A 47 0.35 19.07 48.60
C ARG A 47 -1.17 19.11 48.65
N ILE A 48 -1.81 18.07 48.14
CA ILE A 48 -3.27 17.96 48.03
C ILE A 48 -3.76 16.57 48.44
N CYS A 49 -5.07 16.46 48.69
CA CYS A 49 -5.69 15.18 48.98
C CYS A 49 -5.97 14.37 47.70
N LYS A 50 -6.14 13.06 47.85
CA LYS A 50 -6.43 12.14 46.73
C LYS A 50 -7.75 12.49 46.02
N THR A 51 -8.76 12.96 46.77
CA THR A 51 -10.07 13.32 46.21
C THR A 51 -9.95 14.53 45.29
N PHE A 52 -9.25 15.57 45.73
CA PHE A 52 -8.96 16.75 44.93
C PHE A 52 -8.20 16.36 43.65
N PHE A 53 -7.11 15.58 43.79
CA PHE A 53 -6.31 15.11 42.66
C PHE A 53 -7.14 14.40 41.56
N LYS A 54 -8.03 13.49 41.96
CA LYS A 54 -8.92 12.77 41.04
C LYS A 54 -9.91 13.70 40.34
N ASN A 55 -10.52 14.61 41.10
CA ASN A 55 -11.55 15.51 40.58
C ASN A 55 -10.92 16.54 39.62
N THR A 56 -9.77 17.10 39.98
CA THR A 56 -9.03 18.06 39.15
C THR A 56 -8.58 17.46 37.82
N LEU A 57 -8.06 16.22 37.82
CA LEU A 57 -7.62 15.54 36.60
C LEU A 57 -8.74 14.76 35.89
N ALA A 58 -9.96 14.75 36.44
CA ALA A 58 -11.09 13.95 35.98
C ALA A 58 -10.74 12.45 35.79
N ILE A 59 -9.98 11.86 36.72
CA ILE A 59 -9.52 10.46 36.66
C ILE A 59 -10.12 9.57 37.75
N LYS A 60 -10.32 8.29 37.42
CA LYS A 60 -10.69 7.24 38.39
C LYS A 60 -9.47 6.77 39.21
N ASN A 61 -9.71 5.93 40.22
CA ASN A 61 -8.63 5.33 41.02
C ASN A 61 -7.68 4.42 40.20
N ARG A 62 -8.18 3.79 39.13
CA ARG A 62 -7.45 2.75 38.39
C ARG A 62 -6.19 3.29 37.68
N PRO A 63 -6.22 4.42 36.95
CA PRO A 63 -5.00 5.07 36.43
C PRO A 63 -3.92 5.31 37.49
N ILE A 64 -4.31 5.79 38.68
CA ILE A 64 -3.38 6.04 39.78
C ILE A 64 -2.71 4.74 40.25
N ALA A 65 -3.50 3.69 40.46
CA ALA A 65 -2.98 2.38 40.87
C ALA A 65 -2.04 1.78 39.80
N SER A 66 -2.41 1.89 38.52
CA SER A 66 -1.57 1.41 37.41
C SER A 66 -0.24 2.16 37.32
N VAL A 67 -0.24 3.49 37.54
CA VAL A 67 0.99 4.28 37.56
C VAL A 67 1.88 3.88 38.73
N ILE A 68 1.32 3.71 39.91
CA ILE A 68 2.08 3.25 41.09
C ILE A 68 2.71 1.89 40.86
N ALA A 69 1.98 0.95 40.25
CA ALA A 69 2.46 -0.40 39.98
C ALA A 69 3.55 -0.47 38.90
N LYS A 70 3.55 0.47 37.94
CA LYS A 70 4.47 0.50 36.78
C LYS A 70 5.61 1.51 36.91
N LYS A 71 5.71 2.22 38.03
CA LYS A 71 6.77 3.22 38.27
C LYS A 71 8.04 2.51 38.71
N ASN A 72 9.11 2.67 37.92
CA ASN A 72 10.42 2.14 38.26
C ASN A 72 11.11 2.99 39.35
N GLN A 73 12.17 2.47 39.97
CA GLN A 73 12.95 3.18 40.99
C GLN A 73 13.53 4.52 40.47
N ALA A 74 13.82 4.60 39.16
CA ALA A 74 14.28 5.82 38.49
C ALA A 74 13.17 6.86 38.23
N GLY A 75 11.92 6.58 38.59
CA GLY A 75 10.79 7.51 38.44
C GLY A 75 10.13 7.51 37.06
N THR A 76 10.67 6.76 36.09
CA THR A 76 10.07 6.50 34.78
C THR A 76 9.02 5.40 34.83
N ILE A 77 8.01 5.50 33.96
CA ILE A 77 6.93 4.50 33.84
C ILE A 77 7.28 3.53 32.72
N GLU A 78 7.03 2.25 32.95
CA GLU A 78 7.17 1.25 31.89
C GLU A 78 6.29 1.58 30.67
N GLU A 79 6.86 1.36 29.47
CA GLU A 79 6.16 1.56 28.21
C GLU A 79 4.85 0.76 28.11
N GLU A 80 3.91 1.29 27.32
CA GLU A 80 2.68 0.59 27.00
C GLU A 80 2.95 -0.65 26.13
N LYS A 81 2.78 -1.84 26.72
CA LYS A 81 2.85 -3.12 26.02
C LYS A 81 1.49 -3.59 25.45
N MET A 82 0.51 -2.70 25.36
CA MET A 82 -0.82 -3.05 24.84
C MET A 82 -0.71 -3.48 23.37
N GLY A 83 -1.28 -4.63 23.01
CA GLY A 83 -1.14 -5.23 21.68
C GLY A 83 0.23 -5.87 21.37
N LYS A 84 1.29 -5.53 22.12
CA LYS A 84 2.66 -6.02 21.92
C LYS A 84 2.97 -7.27 22.76
N HIS A 85 2.18 -8.32 22.55
CA HIS A 85 2.27 -9.56 23.32
C HIS A 85 3.24 -10.59 22.71
N GLY A 86 3.75 -10.36 21.49
CA GLY A 86 4.75 -11.21 20.84
C GLY A 86 4.27 -12.62 20.45
N LYS A 87 3.10 -13.06 20.92
CA LYS A 87 2.49 -14.37 20.65
C LYS A 87 1.61 -14.37 19.40
N GLN A 88 1.88 -13.47 18.45
CA GLN A 88 1.19 -13.50 17.17
C GLN A 88 1.70 -14.69 16.38
N TYR A 89 0.78 -15.48 15.81
CA TYR A 89 1.14 -16.58 14.93
C TYR A 89 1.98 -16.04 13.76
N LYS A 90 3.17 -16.59 13.59
CA LYS A 90 4.05 -16.30 12.46
C LYS A 90 4.05 -17.51 11.54
N ILE A 91 3.82 -17.25 10.26
CA ILE A 91 3.94 -18.26 9.21
C ILE A 91 5.43 -18.60 9.09
N SER A 92 5.75 -19.89 8.92
CA SER A 92 7.14 -20.32 8.78
C SER A 92 7.77 -19.71 7.54
N SER A 93 9.07 -19.41 7.63
CA SER A 93 9.85 -18.85 6.51
C SER A 93 9.85 -19.77 5.29
N ASP A 94 9.81 -21.08 5.52
CA ASP A 94 9.93 -22.09 4.47
C ASP A 94 8.69 -22.11 3.57
N ILE A 95 7.49 -21.96 4.17
CA ILE A 95 6.23 -21.85 3.43
C ILE A 95 6.24 -20.59 2.55
N ILE A 96 6.72 -19.46 3.09
CA ILE A 96 6.83 -18.21 2.33
C ILE A 96 7.81 -18.37 1.16
N LYS A 97 8.94 -19.04 1.38
CA LYS A 97 9.93 -19.32 0.34
C LYS A 97 9.34 -20.19 -0.78
N GLY A 98 8.56 -21.21 -0.43
CA GLY A 98 7.85 -22.04 -1.41
C GLY A 98 6.90 -21.24 -2.29
N ILE A 99 6.13 -20.31 -1.70
CA ILE A 99 5.25 -19.41 -2.46
C ILE A 99 6.06 -18.54 -3.43
N LYS A 100 7.16 -17.93 -2.96
CA LYS A 100 8.01 -17.05 -3.80
C LYS A 100 8.62 -17.80 -4.98
N ASN A 101 9.16 -18.99 -4.73
CA ASN A 101 9.72 -19.84 -5.79
C ASN A 101 8.68 -20.15 -6.88
N HIS A 102 7.42 -20.41 -6.50
CA HIS A 102 6.34 -20.61 -7.47
C HIS A 102 5.99 -19.32 -8.22
N ILE A 103 5.91 -18.17 -7.54
CA ILE A 103 5.60 -16.89 -8.22
C ILE A 103 6.71 -16.50 -9.21
N ASP A 104 7.98 -16.77 -8.86
CA ASP A 104 9.14 -16.46 -9.69
C ASP A 104 9.29 -17.40 -10.89
N SER A 105 8.68 -18.59 -10.88
CA SER A 105 8.68 -19.51 -12.04
C SER A 105 7.68 -19.09 -13.13
N ILE A 106 6.72 -18.20 -12.82
CA ILE A 106 5.71 -17.76 -13.77
C ILE A 106 6.33 -16.75 -14.76
N PRO A 107 6.18 -16.96 -16.09
CA PRO A 107 6.71 -16.04 -17.09
C PRO A 107 6.03 -14.66 -16.99
N ARG A 108 6.84 -13.60 -17.04
CA ARG A 108 6.39 -12.21 -16.93
C ARG A 108 6.44 -11.52 -18.29
N ILE A 109 5.46 -10.67 -18.52
CA ILE A 109 5.31 -9.82 -19.69
C ILE A 109 5.58 -8.38 -19.25
N GLU A 110 6.48 -7.73 -19.96
CA GLU A 110 6.79 -6.32 -19.71
C GLU A 110 5.67 -5.39 -20.20
N SER A 111 5.51 -4.25 -19.52
CA SER A 111 4.57 -3.20 -19.91
C SER A 111 5.06 -2.41 -21.14
N HIS A 112 5.00 -3.03 -22.33
CA HIS A 112 5.51 -2.48 -23.60
C HIS A 112 5.12 -1.03 -23.92
N TYR A 113 3.98 -0.55 -23.40
CA TYR A 113 3.45 0.79 -23.70
C TYR A 113 3.66 1.84 -22.60
N VAL A 114 4.08 1.47 -21.39
CA VAL A 114 4.05 2.36 -20.20
C VAL A 114 5.37 2.32 -19.43
N ARG A 115 6.46 1.92 -20.10
CA ARG A 115 7.80 1.78 -19.50
C ARG A 115 8.30 3.05 -18.80
N GLN A 116 7.90 4.23 -19.28
CA GLN A 116 8.29 5.51 -18.66
C GLN A 116 7.49 5.87 -17.41
N GLN A 117 6.30 5.30 -17.19
CA GLN A 117 5.41 5.70 -16.09
C GLN A 117 5.27 4.64 -14.99
N THR A 118 5.56 3.36 -15.26
CA THR A 118 5.38 2.28 -14.27
C THR A 118 6.42 1.17 -14.38
N THR A 119 6.87 0.66 -13.22
CA THR A 119 7.73 -0.52 -13.08
C THR A 119 6.94 -1.83 -12.92
N ARG A 120 5.62 -1.79 -13.18
CA ARG A 120 4.72 -2.94 -12.96
C ARG A 120 4.88 -3.98 -14.06
N GLU A 121 5.06 -5.24 -13.64
CA GLU A 121 5.13 -6.41 -14.52
C GLU A 121 3.75 -7.08 -14.64
N PHE A 122 3.54 -7.86 -15.70
CA PHE A 122 2.25 -8.51 -15.93
C PHE A 122 2.41 -10.01 -16.19
N ILE A 123 1.58 -10.82 -15.55
CA ILE A 123 1.37 -12.22 -15.93
C ILE A 123 0.32 -12.26 -17.04
N ASP A 124 0.36 -13.25 -17.91
CA ASP A 124 -0.69 -13.45 -18.90
C ASP A 124 -2.10 -13.47 -18.27
N GLY A 125 -3.07 -12.88 -18.97
CA GLY A 125 -4.44 -12.70 -18.48
C GLY A 125 -5.29 -13.96 -18.48
N GLY A 126 -4.77 -15.08 -18.99
CA GLY A 126 -5.50 -16.35 -19.10
C GLY A 126 -5.75 -17.05 -17.75
N LYS A 127 -4.96 -16.74 -16.72
CA LYS A 127 -5.11 -17.30 -15.37
C LYS A 127 -5.35 -16.21 -14.35
N ASN A 128 -6.22 -16.49 -13.38
CA ASN A 128 -6.44 -15.63 -12.24
C ASN A 128 -5.59 -16.07 -11.03
N LEU A 129 -5.57 -15.27 -9.96
CA LEU A 129 -4.78 -15.57 -8.76
C LEU A 129 -5.17 -16.90 -8.08
N THR A 130 -6.44 -17.28 -8.14
CA THR A 130 -6.92 -18.55 -7.61
C THR A 130 -6.37 -19.72 -8.44
N ASP A 131 -6.34 -19.58 -9.76
CA ASP A 131 -5.79 -20.60 -10.66
C ASP A 131 -4.28 -20.78 -10.39
N LEU A 132 -3.54 -19.69 -10.21
CA LEU A 132 -2.13 -19.74 -9.81
C LEU A 132 -1.92 -20.42 -8.46
N TYR A 133 -2.85 -20.25 -7.53
CA TYR A 133 -2.81 -20.95 -6.25
C TYR A 133 -3.11 -22.45 -6.41
N THR A 134 -4.02 -22.83 -7.30
CA THR A 134 -4.28 -24.23 -7.63
C THR A 134 -3.06 -24.89 -8.25
N ASP A 135 -2.38 -24.24 -9.19
CA ASP A 135 -1.12 -24.73 -9.76
C ASP A 135 -0.06 -24.94 -8.66
N TYR A 136 0.09 -23.97 -7.76
CA TYR A 136 0.98 -24.06 -6.60
C TYR A 136 0.63 -25.23 -5.67
N GLN A 137 -0.66 -25.48 -5.41
CA GLN A 137 -1.10 -26.63 -4.62
C GLN A 137 -0.75 -27.95 -5.30
N THR A 138 -0.94 -28.05 -6.61
CA THR A 138 -0.56 -29.24 -7.38
C THR A 138 0.95 -29.48 -7.33
N GLN A 139 1.77 -28.42 -7.44
CA GLN A 139 3.23 -28.52 -7.31
C GLN A 139 3.65 -28.94 -5.88
N CYS A 140 3.03 -28.38 -4.85
CA CYS A 140 3.34 -28.79 -3.47
C CYS A 140 2.98 -30.26 -3.23
N LEU A 141 1.88 -30.73 -3.82
CA LEU A 141 1.46 -32.13 -3.73
C LEU A 141 2.45 -33.07 -4.43
N SER A 142 2.98 -32.69 -5.60
CA SER A 142 4.02 -33.50 -6.28
C SER A 142 5.32 -33.54 -5.50
N ASP A 143 5.67 -32.45 -4.82
CA ASP A 143 6.91 -32.33 -4.05
C ASP A 143 6.79 -32.93 -2.63
N GLY A 144 5.59 -33.38 -2.23
CA GLY A 144 5.31 -33.94 -0.90
C GLY A 144 5.34 -32.91 0.23
N VAL A 145 5.16 -31.63 -0.08
CA VAL A 145 5.21 -30.52 0.88
C VAL A 145 3.79 -30.00 1.18
N GLU A 146 3.54 -29.56 2.42
CA GLU A 146 2.27 -28.94 2.78
C GLU A 146 2.13 -27.55 2.14
N ALA A 147 1.07 -27.37 1.35
CA ALA A 147 0.79 -26.11 0.69
C ALA A 147 0.29 -25.04 1.69
N ALA A 148 0.74 -23.79 1.50
CA ALA A 148 0.20 -22.65 2.23
C ALA A 148 -1.31 -22.47 1.98
N LYS A 149 -2.00 -21.76 2.89
CA LYS A 149 -3.38 -21.32 2.65
C LYS A 149 -3.44 -20.19 1.61
N ILE A 150 -4.54 -20.14 0.84
CA ILE A 150 -4.75 -19.13 -0.22
C ILE A 150 -4.59 -17.67 0.25
N HIS A 151 -4.97 -17.35 1.51
CA HIS A 151 -4.82 -16.00 2.04
C HIS A 151 -3.35 -15.60 2.19
N THR A 152 -2.48 -16.53 2.57
CA THR A 152 -1.04 -16.31 2.67
C THR A 152 -0.44 -16.11 1.29
N TYR A 153 -0.83 -16.96 0.33
CA TYR A 153 -0.40 -16.84 -1.05
C TYR A 153 -0.78 -15.47 -1.64
N ARG A 154 -2.05 -15.07 -1.48
CA ARG A 154 -2.56 -13.76 -1.92
C ARG A 154 -1.83 -12.59 -1.25
N LYS A 155 -1.51 -12.72 0.04
CA LYS A 155 -0.78 -11.69 0.78
C LYS A 155 0.62 -11.51 0.20
N VAL A 156 1.37 -12.61 0.04
CA VAL A 156 2.72 -12.58 -0.55
C VAL A 156 2.68 -12.02 -1.97
N PHE A 157 1.73 -12.46 -2.80
CA PHE A 157 1.59 -11.96 -4.17
C PHE A 157 1.33 -10.44 -4.24
N ASN A 158 0.50 -9.89 -3.35
CA ASN A 158 0.14 -8.47 -3.40
C ASN A 158 1.12 -7.54 -2.66
N GLU A 159 1.78 -8.02 -1.61
CA GLU A 159 2.68 -7.20 -0.78
C GLU A 159 4.13 -7.27 -1.25
N ASP A 160 4.61 -8.45 -1.66
CA ASP A 160 6.01 -8.66 -2.03
C ASP A 160 6.27 -8.43 -3.52
N TYR A 161 5.23 -8.47 -4.37
CA TYR A 161 5.36 -8.35 -5.82
C TYR A 161 4.50 -7.21 -6.39
N ASN A 162 5.08 -6.45 -7.33
CA ASN A 162 4.37 -5.46 -8.12
C ASN A 162 3.94 -6.05 -9.48
N ILE A 163 3.11 -7.10 -9.42
CA ILE A 163 2.65 -7.85 -10.61
C ILE A 163 1.14 -7.62 -10.81
N GLY A 164 0.72 -7.52 -12.07
CA GLY A 164 -0.70 -7.48 -12.47
C GLY A 164 -1.06 -8.62 -13.41
N PHE A 165 -2.36 -8.84 -13.63
CA PHE A 165 -2.82 -9.71 -14.71
C PHE A 165 -2.96 -8.87 -15.99
N HIS A 166 -2.39 -9.34 -17.09
CA HIS A 166 -2.41 -8.62 -18.35
C HIS A 166 -3.83 -8.60 -18.89
N THR A 167 -4.39 -7.41 -19.08
CA THR A 167 -5.65 -7.23 -19.79
C THR A 167 -5.34 -6.69 -21.18
N PRO A 168 -5.78 -7.36 -22.27
CA PRO A 168 -5.57 -6.84 -23.62
C PRO A 168 -6.21 -5.45 -23.75
N LYS A 169 -5.44 -4.48 -24.25
CA LYS A 169 -5.91 -3.09 -24.45
C LYS A 169 -6.89 -2.99 -25.62
N LYS A 170 -7.77 -1.98 -25.56
CA LYS A 170 -8.82 -1.69 -26.55
C LYS A 170 -8.32 -1.10 -27.88
N ASP A 171 -7.03 -0.75 -28.01
CA ASP A 171 -6.47 -0.10 -29.22
C ASP A 171 -5.15 -0.77 -29.64
N GLN A 172 -5.23 -1.98 -30.17
CA GLN A 172 -4.07 -2.65 -30.75
C GLN A 172 -3.98 -2.31 -32.25
N CYS A 173 -2.78 -1.96 -32.72
CA CYS A 173 -2.55 -1.72 -34.15
C CYS A 173 -2.75 -3.03 -34.93
N GLU A 174 -3.71 -3.04 -35.85
CA GLU A 174 -4.05 -4.21 -36.67
C GLU A 174 -2.84 -4.81 -37.37
N LEU A 175 -1.99 -3.97 -37.96
CA LEU A 175 -0.77 -4.39 -38.67
C LEU A 175 0.27 -5.04 -37.73
N CYS A 176 0.40 -4.52 -36.50
CA CYS A 176 1.30 -5.11 -35.51
C CYS A 176 0.78 -6.47 -35.00
N ILE A 177 -0.53 -6.59 -34.79
CA ILE A 177 -1.16 -7.86 -34.35
C ILE A 177 -1.08 -8.89 -35.46
N SER A 178 -1.40 -8.52 -36.70
CA SER A 178 -1.40 -9.42 -37.84
C SER A 178 -0.02 -10.01 -38.07
N PHE A 179 1.03 -9.19 -37.94
CA PHE A 179 2.42 -9.66 -38.02
C PHE A 179 2.81 -10.57 -36.83
N LYS A 180 2.36 -10.25 -35.60
CA LYS A 180 2.65 -11.07 -34.41
C LYS A 180 1.99 -12.46 -34.48
N ASN A 181 0.79 -12.52 -35.04
CA ASN A 181 -0.01 -13.75 -35.13
C ASN A 181 0.27 -14.57 -36.40
N ALA A 182 0.99 -14.01 -37.38
CA ALA A 182 1.34 -14.72 -38.61
C ALA A 182 2.30 -15.89 -38.31
N VAL A 183 1.93 -17.09 -38.76
CA VAL A 183 2.75 -18.30 -38.64
C VAL A 183 3.98 -18.20 -39.55
N ASP A 184 3.76 -17.80 -40.80
CA ASP A 184 4.82 -17.54 -41.78
C ASP A 184 4.97 -16.04 -42.02
N LYS A 185 6.12 -15.51 -41.62
CA LYS A 185 6.49 -14.11 -41.87
C LYS A 185 7.10 -13.98 -43.26
N THR A 186 6.24 -13.79 -44.25
CA THR A 186 6.70 -13.50 -45.61
C THR A 186 7.58 -12.24 -45.63
N ILE A 187 8.54 -12.18 -46.55
CA ILE A 187 9.46 -11.04 -46.70
C ILE A 187 8.69 -9.72 -46.88
N GLU A 188 7.59 -9.77 -47.62
CA GLU A 188 6.72 -8.60 -47.85
C GLU A 188 6.06 -8.10 -46.55
N LEU A 189 5.56 -9.03 -45.72
CA LEU A 189 4.94 -8.68 -44.44
C LEU A 189 5.99 -8.15 -43.45
N GLN A 190 7.20 -8.70 -43.46
CA GLN A 190 8.34 -8.23 -42.68
C GLN A 190 8.72 -6.80 -43.08
N ASN A 191 8.90 -6.53 -44.37
CA ASN A 191 9.23 -5.19 -44.87
C ASN A 191 8.16 -4.15 -44.47
N ARG A 192 6.88 -4.51 -44.61
CA ARG A 192 5.76 -3.63 -44.22
C ARG A 192 5.73 -3.37 -42.71
N TYR A 193 6.04 -4.38 -41.90
CA TYR A 193 6.15 -4.23 -40.45
C TYR A 193 7.34 -3.34 -40.05
N ASP A 194 8.50 -3.55 -40.66
CA ASP A 194 9.71 -2.78 -40.35
C ASP A 194 9.56 -1.32 -40.76
N GLN A 195 8.97 -1.06 -41.93
CA GLN A 195 8.61 0.30 -42.34
C GLN A 195 7.65 0.96 -41.35
N HIS A 196 6.61 0.24 -40.91
CA HIS A 196 5.67 0.76 -39.92
C HIS A 196 6.34 1.09 -38.56
N GLN A 197 7.29 0.26 -38.09
CA GLN A 197 8.04 0.58 -36.87
C GLN A 197 8.96 1.78 -37.05
N LEU A 198 9.60 1.90 -38.22
CA LEU A 198 10.48 3.02 -38.55
C LEU A 198 9.70 4.33 -38.59
N GLU A 199 8.57 4.38 -39.31
CA GLU A 199 7.70 5.57 -39.38
C GLU A 199 7.20 5.97 -37.98
N LYS A 200 6.82 5.00 -37.16
CA LYS A 200 6.40 5.24 -35.77
C LYS A 200 7.52 5.85 -34.93
N GLU A 201 8.75 5.40 -35.09
CA GLU A 201 9.90 5.92 -34.35
C GLU A 201 10.27 7.33 -34.84
N LEU A 202 10.26 7.58 -36.15
CA LEU A 202 10.45 8.92 -36.72
C LEU A 202 9.40 9.91 -36.18
N CYS A 203 8.11 9.54 -36.19
CA CYS A 203 7.04 10.38 -35.63
C CYS A 203 7.25 10.70 -34.14
N ARG A 204 7.82 9.77 -33.36
CA ARG A 204 8.14 10.00 -31.93
C ARG A 204 9.34 10.93 -31.76
N GLN A 205 10.36 10.75 -32.59
CA GLN A 205 11.56 11.60 -32.59
C GLN A 205 11.20 13.03 -32.96
N GLU A 206 10.46 13.24 -34.04
CA GLU A 206 9.96 14.56 -34.45
C GLU A 206 9.14 15.21 -33.34
N LYS A 207 8.19 14.48 -32.73
CA LYS A 207 7.41 15.00 -31.58
C LYS A 207 8.29 15.37 -30.38
N SER A 208 9.37 14.62 -30.14
CA SER A 208 10.31 14.95 -29.06
C SER A 208 11.14 16.18 -29.41
N ASN A 209 11.58 16.31 -30.66
CA ASN A 209 12.30 17.48 -31.16
C ASN A 209 11.42 18.73 -31.02
N ASP A 210 10.16 18.68 -31.48
CA ASP A 210 9.18 19.76 -31.34
C ASP A 210 9.03 20.21 -29.89
N LYS A 211 8.90 19.26 -28.94
CA LYS A 211 8.81 19.56 -27.50
C LYS A 211 10.03 20.28 -26.95
N THR A 212 11.23 19.97 -27.45
CA THR A 212 12.46 20.65 -27.03
C THR A 212 12.65 22.03 -27.65
N MET A 213 12.02 22.29 -28.79
CA MET A 213 12.01 23.59 -29.46
C MET A 213 11.08 24.61 -28.80
N VAL A 214 10.23 24.19 -27.85
CA VAL A 214 9.36 25.08 -27.08
C VAL A 214 10.20 26.10 -26.30
N LYS A 215 10.08 27.37 -26.66
CA LYS A 215 10.74 28.54 -26.05
C LYS A 215 9.72 29.68 -25.96
N GLU A 216 10.07 30.79 -25.31
CA GLU A 216 9.16 31.94 -25.12
C GLU A 216 8.51 32.47 -26.43
N ASN A 217 9.16 32.25 -27.59
CA ASN A 217 8.65 32.66 -28.93
C ASN A 217 8.16 31.49 -29.83
N TYR A 218 8.06 30.26 -29.32
CA TYR A 218 7.66 29.10 -30.13
C TYR A 218 6.66 28.21 -29.38
N ILE A 219 5.42 28.16 -29.89
CA ILE A 219 4.32 27.38 -29.34
C ILE A 219 4.12 26.15 -30.22
N VAL A 220 4.11 24.96 -29.62
CA VAL A 220 3.81 23.70 -30.30
C VAL A 220 2.42 23.25 -29.87
N ALA A 221 1.46 23.27 -30.80
CA ALA A 221 0.12 22.76 -30.57
C ALA A 221 0.03 21.29 -31.01
N CYS A 222 -0.11 20.37 -30.06
CA CYS A 222 -0.45 18.98 -30.35
C CYS A 222 -1.97 18.81 -30.30
N TYR A 223 -2.59 18.37 -31.39
CA TYR A 223 -4.01 18.05 -31.45
C TYR A 223 -4.23 16.56 -31.69
N ASP A 224 -5.24 16.01 -31.02
CA ASP A 224 -5.75 14.66 -31.26
C ASP A 224 -7.22 14.76 -31.65
N LEU A 225 -7.62 13.96 -32.64
CA LEU A 225 -9.00 13.90 -33.09
C LEU A 225 -9.71 12.85 -32.28
N GLN A 226 -10.74 13.25 -31.52
CA GLN A 226 -11.60 12.27 -30.88
C GLN A 226 -12.30 11.42 -31.95
N ALA A 227 -12.56 10.13 -31.63
CA ALA A 227 -13.37 9.26 -32.47
C ALA A 227 -14.71 9.93 -32.83
N VAL A 228 -15.11 9.80 -34.10
CA VAL A 228 -16.35 10.41 -34.63
C VAL A 228 -17.55 9.92 -33.84
N LEU A 229 -18.33 10.85 -33.30
CA LEU A 229 -19.53 10.55 -32.52
C LEU A 229 -20.77 10.71 -33.40
N PRO A 230 -21.40 9.61 -33.89
CA PRO A 230 -22.66 9.70 -34.61
C PRO A 230 -23.78 10.12 -33.65
N LEU A 231 -24.61 11.08 -34.07
CA LEU A 231 -25.81 11.49 -33.34
C LEU A 231 -27.09 11.10 -34.10
N PRO A 232 -28.13 10.57 -33.40
CA PRO A 232 -28.14 10.21 -31.98
C PRO A 232 -27.22 9.01 -31.69
N LYS A 233 -26.64 8.98 -30.48
CA LYS A 233 -25.77 7.88 -30.03
C LYS A 233 -26.62 6.61 -29.87
N GLY A 234 -26.22 5.53 -30.53
CA GLY A 234 -26.78 4.21 -30.27
C GLY A 234 -25.74 3.12 -30.50
N ASP A 235 -25.90 2.00 -29.81
CA ASP A 235 -24.94 0.89 -29.80
C ASP A 235 -25.02 0.00 -31.05
N VAL A 236 -25.87 0.39 -32.03
CA VAL A 236 -26.10 -0.36 -33.27
C VAL A 236 -25.20 0.20 -34.37
N SER A 237 -24.33 -0.64 -34.94
CA SER A 237 -23.36 -0.24 -35.97
C SER A 237 -23.98 0.38 -37.22
N THR A 238 -25.24 0.08 -37.52
CA THR A 238 -26.01 0.67 -38.63
C THR A 238 -26.25 2.17 -38.48
N LEU A 239 -26.21 2.72 -37.25
CA LEU A 239 -26.32 4.16 -37.02
C LEU A 239 -25.08 4.92 -37.52
N TYR A 240 -23.89 4.32 -37.44
CA TYR A 240 -22.65 4.95 -37.93
C TYR A 240 -22.69 5.22 -39.45
N TYR A 241 -23.31 4.32 -40.23
CA TYR A 241 -23.41 4.46 -41.69
C TYR A 241 -24.64 5.22 -42.17
N LYS A 242 -25.71 5.31 -41.36
CA LYS A 242 -26.98 5.96 -41.74
C LYS A 242 -27.16 7.36 -41.17
N CYS A 243 -26.50 7.69 -40.06
CA CYS A 243 -26.58 9.04 -39.49
C CYS A 243 -25.72 10.01 -40.31
N LYS A 244 -26.34 11.08 -40.81
CA LYS A 244 -25.65 12.15 -41.56
C LYS A 244 -24.99 13.20 -40.65
N LEU A 245 -25.29 13.18 -39.35
CA LEU A 245 -24.76 14.14 -38.38
C LEU A 245 -23.69 13.49 -37.52
N ASN A 246 -22.45 13.90 -37.76
CA ASN A 246 -21.27 13.48 -37.03
C ASN A 246 -20.73 14.65 -36.22
N ILE A 247 -20.49 14.43 -34.92
CA ILE A 247 -19.74 15.37 -34.09
C ILE A 247 -18.27 14.96 -34.11
N CYS A 248 -17.43 15.90 -34.54
CA CYS A 248 -15.98 15.81 -34.44
C CYS A 248 -15.52 16.81 -33.38
N ASN A 249 -14.97 16.32 -32.28
CA ASN A 249 -14.37 17.19 -31.28
C ASN A 249 -12.89 17.38 -31.60
N PHE A 250 -12.52 18.62 -31.91
CA PHE A 250 -11.13 19.02 -32.12
C PHE A 250 -10.56 19.50 -30.78
N THR A 251 -9.67 18.71 -30.19
CA THR A 251 -9.08 19.03 -28.89
C THR A 251 -7.63 19.48 -29.08
N ILE A 252 -7.32 20.69 -28.61
CA ILE A 252 -5.95 21.23 -28.61
C ILE A 252 -5.44 21.17 -27.18
N MET A 253 -4.28 20.56 -26.98
CA MET A 253 -3.55 20.62 -25.71
C MET A 253 -2.32 21.52 -25.92
N ASN A 254 -2.15 22.49 -25.02
CA ASN A 254 -0.96 23.35 -24.92
C ASN A 254 -0.03 22.81 -23.83
#